data_AF-A0A519F6E2-F1
#
_entry.id   AF-A0A519F6E2-F1
#
_cell.length_a   1.000
_cell.length_b   1.000
_cell.length_c   1.000
_cell.angle_alpha   90.00
_cell.angle_beta   90.00
_cell.angle_gamma   90.00
#
_symmetry.space_group_name_H-M   'P 1'
#
loop_
_entity.id
_entity.type
_entity.pdbx_description
1 polymer ?
#
loop_
_entity_poly.entity_id
_entity_poly.type
_entity_poly.pdbx_seq_one_letter_code
_entity_poly.pdbx_strand_id
1 'polypeptide(L)' 'MIDPYDREAGFYWINLDGQEAEVAQWQVEWNTWLLVGRAQALTDEQSVHLIVLSACLAPPHPAGRPSQQYAQ' A
#
# COMPACT_ATOMS: atom_id res chain seq x y z
N MET A 1 6.38 -14.39 -6.99
CA MET A 1 5.62 -13.50 -7.89
C MET A 1 4.27 -13.33 -7.22
N ILE A 2 3.95 -12.13 -6.75
CA ILE A 2 2.66 -11.89 -6.07
C ILE A 2 1.59 -11.86 -7.15
N ASP A 3 0.53 -12.66 -6.99
CA ASP A 3 -0.56 -12.72 -7.95
C ASP A 3 -1.25 -11.34 -8.00
N PRO A 4 -1.41 -10.72 -9.19
CA PRO A 4 -2.00 -9.39 -9.28
C PRO A 4 -3.50 -9.35 -8.94
N TYR A 5 -4.17 -10.50 -8.82
CA TYR A 5 -5.57 -10.59 -8.45
C TYR A 5 -5.80 -10.96 -6.98
N ASP A 6 -4.76 -11.45 -6.27
CA ASP A 6 -4.81 -11.77 -4.84
C ASP A 6 -4.29 -10.59 -3.99
N ARG A 7 -4.80 -9.39 -4.27
CA ARG A 7 -4.39 -8.17 -3.56
C ARG A 7 -5.33 -7.90 -2.40
N GLU A 8 -4.80 -8.03 -1.19
CA GLU A 8 -5.49 -7.65 0.03
C GLU A 8 -5.67 -6.12 0.11
N ALA A 9 -6.73 -5.65 0.76
CA ALA A 9 -6.91 -4.23 1.06
C ALA A 9 -5.76 -3.74 1.92
N GLY A 10 -4.95 -2.80 1.42
CA GLY A 10 -3.76 -2.34 2.14
C GLY A 10 -2.86 -1.42 1.32
N PHE A 11 -1.74 -1.02 1.93
CA PHE A 11 -0.75 -0.14 1.32
C PHE A 11 0.39 -0.94 0.71
N TYR A 12 0.92 -0.50 -0.42
CA TYR A 12 1.97 -1.17 -1.16
C TYR A 12 2.96 -0.14 -1.70
N TRP A 13 4.23 -0.51 -1.80
CA TRP A 13 5.16 0.23 -2.66
C TRP A 13 4.88 -0.14 -4.10
N ILE A 14 4.71 0.88 -4.93
CA ILE A 14 4.47 0.75 -6.36
C ILE A 14 5.46 1.59 -7.15
N ASN A 15 5.65 1.22 -8.39
CA ASN A 15 6.35 2.01 -9.39
C ASN A 15 5.41 2.28 -10.54
N LEU A 16 5.32 3.53 -10.98
CA LEU A 16 4.55 3.91 -12.15
C LEU A 16 5.53 4.22 -13.27
N ASP A 17 5.53 3.43 -14.35
CA ASP A 17 6.26 3.74 -15.59
C ASP A 17 7.74 4.13 -15.38
N GLY A 18 8.45 3.43 -14.48
CA GLY A 18 9.87 3.69 -14.20
C GLY A 18 10.16 4.97 -13.41
N GLN A 19 9.14 5.63 -12.85
CA GLN A 19 9.29 6.79 -11.97
C GLN A 19 9.86 6.40 -10.59
N GLU A 20 9.92 7.34 -9.64
CA GLU A 20 10.26 7.02 -8.25
C GLU A 20 9.19 6.09 -7.62
N ALA A 21 9.60 5.24 -6.68
CA ALA A 21 8.67 4.37 -5.97
C ALA A 21 7.77 5.20 -5.05
N GLU A 22 6.45 5.02 -5.19
CA GLU A 22 5.44 5.69 -4.38
C GLU A 22 4.62 4.68 -3.56
N VAL A 23 3.97 5.14 -2.49
CA VAL A 23 3.03 4.31 -1.74
C VAL A 23 1.63 4.48 -2.32
N ALA A 24 0.97 3.38 -2.64
CA ALA A 24 -0.43 3.36 -3.02
C ALA A 24 -1.23 2.39 -2.16
N GLN A 25 -2.50 2.72 -1.94
CA GLN A 25 -3.47 1.83 -1.33
C GLN A 25 -4.27 1.10 -2.41
N TRP A 26 -4.39 -0.22 -2.30
CA TRP A 26 -5.32 -0.99 -3.12
C TRP A 26 -6.75 -0.80 -2.58
N GLN A 27 -7.63 -0.23 -3.41
CA GLN A 27 -9.05 -0.03 -3.10
C GLN A 27 -9.84 -1.22 -3.67
N VAL A 28 -10.14 -2.21 -2.82
CA VAL A 28 -10.88 -3.42 -3.23
C VAL A 28 -12.27 -3.07 -3.78
N GLU A 29 -12.97 -2.10 -3.18
CA GLU A 29 -14.32 -1.70 -3.58
C GLU A 29 -14.39 -1.12 -4.99
N TRP A 30 -13.33 -0.43 -5.42
CA TRP A 30 -13.25 0.22 -6.73
C TRP A 30 -12.32 -0.52 -7.70
N ASN A 31 -11.71 -1.62 -7.24
CA ASN A 31 -10.71 -2.40 -7.97
C ASN A 31 -9.62 -1.51 -8.62
N THR A 32 -9.15 -0.51 -7.89
CA THR A 32 -8.15 0.46 -8.38
C THR A 32 -7.16 0.87 -7.29
N TRP A 33 -6.10 1.55 -7.69
CA TRP A 33 -5.06 2.07 -6.82
C TRP A 33 -5.32 3.52 -6.44
N LEU A 34 -5.11 3.87 -5.18
CA LEU A 34 -5.12 5.24 -4.71
C LEU A 34 -3.73 5.61 -4.19
N LEU A 35 -3.05 6.51 -4.89
CA LEU A 35 -1.74 7.02 -4.44
C LEU A 35 -1.90 7.79 -3.13
N VAL A 36 -1.03 7.52 -2.17
CA VAL A 36 -0.98 8.27 -0.91
C VAL A 36 -0.59 9.72 -1.22
N GLY A 37 -1.38 10.67 -0.73
CA GLY A 37 -1.19 12.10 -1.00
C GLY A 37 -1.89 12.61 -2.26
N ARG A 38 -2.55 11.74 -3.03
CA ARG A 38 -3.46 12.15 -4.11
C ARG A 38 -4.92 11.97 -3.70
N ALA A 39 -5.76 12.91 -4.13
CA ALA A 39 -7.20 12.86 -3.88
C ALA A 39 -7.95 11.94 -4.85
N GLN A 40 -7.31 11.52 -5.93
CA GLN A 40 -7.93 10.75 -7.00
C GLN A 40 -7.19 9.43 -7.22
N ALA A 41 -7.97 8.38 -7.46
CA ALA A 41 -7.45 7.07 -7.82
C ALA A 41 -6.71 7.13 -9.16
N LEU A 42 -5.84 6.15 -9.39
CA LEU A 42 -5.18 5.95 -10.65
C LEU A 42 -6.21 5.60 -11.73
N THR A 43 -5.96 6.12 -12.93
CA THR A 43 -6.72 5.72 -14.11
C THR A 43 -6.34 4.30 -14.52
N ASP A 44 -7.19 3.66 -15.33
CA ASP A 44 -6.94 2.32 -15.86
C ASP A 44 -5.61 2.29 -16.65
N GLU A 45 -5.38 3.30 -17.49
CA GLU A 45 -4.13 3.48 -18.24
C GLU A 45 -2.89 3.51 -17.31
N GLN A 46 -2.95 4.28 -16.21
CA GLN A 46 -1.86 4.32 -15.23
C GLN A 46 -1.67 2.97 -14.53
N SER A 47 -2.76 2.25 -14.28
CA SER A 47 -2.74 0.95 -13.60
C SER A 47 -2.11 -0.16 -14.46
N VAL A 48 -2.15 -0.05 -15.79
CA VAL A 48 -1.49 -0.98 -16.72
C VAL A 48 0.04 -0.89 -16.60
N HIS A 49 0.57 0.30 -16.35
CA HIS A 49 2.02 0.55 -16.21
C HIS A 49 2.51 0.45 -14.77
N LEU A 50 1.63 0.06 -13.84
CA LEU A 50 1.95 -0.04 -12.42
C LEU A 50 2.61 -1.37 -12.09
N ILE A 51 3.76 -1.30 -11.44
CA ILE A 51 4.49 -2.44 -10.92
C ILE A 51 4.42 -2.41 -9.40
N VAL A 52 3.89 -3.47 -8.79
CA VAL A 52 3.89 -3.63 -7.34
C VAL A 52 5.26 -4.12 -6.89
N LEU A 53 5.93 -3.34 -6.05
CA LEU A 53 7.30 -3.59 -5.60
C LEU A 53 7.39 -4.35 -4.28
N SER A 54 6.34 -4.31 -3.45
CA SER A 54 6.33 -4.94 -2.12
C SER A 54 5.10 -5.79 -1.87
N ALA A 55 5.16 -6.62 -0.83
CA ALA A 55 3.96 -7.15 -0.19
C ALA A 55 3.18 -6.03 0.53
N CYS A 56 1.98 -6.36 1.01
CA CYS A 56 1.15 -5.44 1.79
C CYS A 56 1.93 -4.91 3.00
N LEU A 57 2.01 -3.59 3.11
CA LEU A 57 2.69 -2.91 4.19
C LEU A 57 1.89 -3.07 5.48
N ALA A 58 2.60 -3.48 6.53
CA ALA A 58 2.02 -3.52 7.85
C ALA A 58 1.56 -2.10 8.26
N PRO A 59 0.39 -1.97 8.89
CA PRO A 59 -0.03 -0.70 9.46
C PRO A 59 1.05 -0.23 10.46
N PRO A 60 1.23 1.10 10.63
CA PRO A 60 2.14 1.61 11.63
C PRO A 60 1.72 1.01 12.98
N HIS A 61 2.60 0.19 13.55
CA HIS A 61 2.39 -0.28 14.92
C HIS A 61 2.34 0.99 15.77
N PRO A 62 1.25 1.26 16.51
CA PRO A 62 1.30 2.32 17.49
C PRO A 62 2.46 1.95 18.41
N ALA A 63 3.48 2.81 18.47
CA ALA A 63 4.61 2.61 19.35
C ALA A 63 4.05 2.22 20.71
N GLY A 64 4.35 0.99 21.13
CA GLY A 64 3.74 0.40 22.31
C GLY A 64 3.80 1.40 23.44
N ARG A 65 2.68 1.63 24.13
CA ARG A 65 2.79 2.10 25.51
C ARG A 65 3.79 1.15 26.16
N PRO A 66 4.91 1.61 26.74
CA PRO A 66 5.68 0.73 27.59
C PRO A 66 4.70 0.33 28.70
N SER A 67 4.18 -0.89 28.63
CA SER A 67 3.50 -1.54 29.73
C SER A 67 4.54 -1.53 30.84
N GLN A 68 4.45 -0.56 31.75
CA GLN A 68 5.22 -0.56 33.00
C GLN A 68 4.72 -1.74 33.81
N GLN A 69 5.22 -2.92 33.45
CA GLN A 69 5.23 -4.09 34.29
C GLN A 69 6.52 -4.02 35.10
N TYR A 70 6.64 -3.00 35.95
CA TYR A 70 7.53 -3.07 37.11
C TYR A 70 6.77 -3.82 38.18
N ALA A 71 6.77 -5.14 38.06
CA ALA A 71 6.66 -5.99 39.21
C ALA A 71 8.05 -6.02 39.85
N GLN A 72 8.21 -5.43 41.02
CA GLN A 72 8.84 -6.00 42.23
C GLN A 72 8.36 -5.23 43.45
#